data_AF-A0A9D7GZE7-F1
#
_entry.id   AF-A0A9D7GZE7-F1
#
_cell.length_a   1.000
_cell.length_b   1.000
_cell.length_c   1.000
_cell.angle_alpha   90.00
_cell.angle_beta   90.00
_cell.angle_gamma   90.00
#
_symmetry.space_group_name_H-M   'P 1'
#
loop_
_entity.id
_entity.type
_entity.pdbx_description
1 polymer ?
#
loop_
_entity_poly.entity_id
_entity_poly.type
_entity_poly.pdbx_seq_one_letter_code
_entity_poly.pdbx_strand_id
1 'polypeptide(L)'
;MRSGVTVSSSARLPLLLRLLALVLAAAVFPACEPLAPLSLLTLREVSPGEVEVGERIELRGVGFPQGKTAQVTFEGTLHRAGMAPQKGFSVRAPGVVTAEGMIEVHYDRHLEALFCGPEGRAAHTTFRGDVTVAFAAKTQGAPPAAASLANVVLDLRPPPGEPARVERARADGAAVLRAIGVSVAAPQGAQRGLTVAEVGDGSAAALAGLSVGDVLSSFDGLVVKGPADLAPPRGAQRARLGVRRSTEANEIFLDVALHGFRAQVSPGAVLMMVCLAAASGLWLVASPSPLLLFVVRRWRARRLATRPHHRLAAILAVPLTVAVPILLRALWGTEPELWIAAVSTLAASVMVHGLLGDGGVRAALSRVLLTTLTLLPATTVILAKAVSTGATRLSEASHVQGGVPWTFAATSSVSAFFMFAAGVLSLALADDTAAGYGRSARVRHMVSDATTAVMASLLVVTMLGGTESPFEAAAGRELIGAAVFLAKAGALTGALLFIRTALPEVSRRTRFVVATGSLLGAAAATWLEPLELRLAPPDGSVIPLLLTALLGIGVARAAVVAWRMRKDPGQQPRLDPFA
;
A
#
# COMPACT_ATOMS: atom_id res chain seq x y z
N MET A 1 -25.01 -26.37 47.43
CA MET A 1 -24.18 -27.20 46.53
C MET A 1 -23.83 -26.37 45.29
N ARG A 2 -22.60 -25.83 45.23
CA ARG A 2 -22.07 -25.09 44.07
C ARG A 2 -21.04 -25.99 43.40
N SER A 3 -21.33 -26.45 42.19
CA SER A 3 -20.42 -27.23 41.36
C SER A 3 -19.34 -26.31 40.79
N GLY A 4 -18.10 -26.51 41.24
CA GLY A 4 -16.92 -25.86 40.68
C GLY A 4 -16.55 -26.52 39.36
N VAL A 5 -16.64 -25.77 38.27
CA VAL A 5 -16.09 -26.17 36.96
C VAL A 5 -14.60 -25.82 36.98
N THR A 6 -13.76 -26.82 37.20
CA THR A 6 -12.31 -26.74 37.05
C THR A 6 -11.96 -26.77 35.57
N VAL A 7 -11.53 -25.63 35.02
CA VAL A 7 -11.00 -25.55 33.65
C VAL A 7 -9.58 -26.13 33.67
N SER A 8 -9.43 -27.32 33.11
CA SER A 8 -8.15 -28.04 32.98
C SER A 8 -7.14 -27.25 32.14
N SER A 9 -5.95 -27.01 32.71
CA SER A 9 -4.80 -26.33 32.10
C SER A 9 -3.99 -27.21 31.13
N SER A 10 -4.39 -28.46 30.88
CA SER A 10 -3.59 -29.44 30.13
C SER A 10 -3.54 -29.26 28.61
N ALA A 11 -4.32 -28.34 28.02
CA ALA A 11 -4.43 -28.19 26.57
C ALA A 11 -3.38 -27.28 25.89
N ARG A 12 -2.51 -26.58 26.65
CA ARG A 12 -1.57 -25.58 26.07
C ARG A 12 -0.19 -26.14 25.69
N LEU A 13 0.25 -27.22 26.32
CA LEU A 13 1.55 -27.84 26.03
C LEU A 13 1.71 -28.43 24.60
N PRO A 14 0.69 -29.09 23.99
CA PRO A 14 0.87 -29.68 22.67
C PRO A 14 0.92 -28.64 21.53
N LEU A 15 0.43 -27.41 21.75
CA LEU A 15 0.49 -26.34 20.75
C LEU A 15 1.91 -25.76 20.62
N LEU A 16 2.60 -25.57 21.75
CA LEU A 16 3.96 -25.04 21.81
C LEU A 16 4.99 -26.00 21.19
N LEU A 17 4.85 -27.31 21.42
CA LEU A 17 5.68 -28.34 20.80
C LEU A 17 5.49 -28.43 19.28
N ARG A 18 4.26 -28.24 18.78
CA ARG A 18 3.98 -28.22 17.33
C ARG A 18 4.57 -27.00 16.63
N LEU A 19 4.54 -25.83 17.29
CA LEU A 19 5.19 -24.61 16.77
C LEU A 19 6.71 -24.75 16.73
N LEU A 20 7.33 -25.34 17.76
CA LEU A 20 8.77 -25.57 17.79
C LEU A 20 9.23 -26.56 16.70
N ALA A 21 8.48 -27.64 16.47
CA ALA A 21 8.77 -28.60 15.41
C ALA A 21 8.64 -27.98 14.00
N LEU A 22 7.70 -27.05 13.79
CA LEU A 22 7.55 -26.34 12.52
C LEU A 22 8.73 -25.38 12.27
N VAL A 23 9.23 -24.72 13.32
CA VAL A 23 10.41 -23.85 13.25
C VAL A 23 11.69 -24.64 12.99
N LEU A 24 11.86 -25.82 13.61
CA LEU A 24 13.01 -26.69 13.36
C LEU A 24 12.98 -27.31 11.95
N ALA A 25 11.80 -27.68 11.44
CA ALA A 25 11.66 -28.20 10.08
C ALA A 25 11.97 -27.13 9.01
N ALA A 26 11.70 -25.86 9.29
CA ALA A 26 12.08 -24.75 8.40
C ALA A 26 13.59 -24.47 8.38
N ALA A 27 14.34 -24.86 9.42
CA ALA A 27 15.78 -24.61 9.54
C ALA A 27 16.67 -25.66 8.83
N VAL A 28 16.11 -26.77 8.33
CA VAL A 28 16.86 -27.89 7.75
C VAL A 28 16.76 -27.94 6.20
N PHE A 29 16.18 -26.91 5.55
CA PHE A 29 16.28 -26.83 4.09
C PHE A 29 17.72 -26.50 3.70
N PRO A 30 18.43 -27.41 2.99
CA PRO A 30 19.83 -27.21 2.65
C PRO A 30 19.94 -26.03 1.69
N ALA A 31 20.88 -25.13 1.97
CA ALA A 31 21.33 -24.12 1.04
C ALA A 31 21.92 -24.83 -0.18
N CYS A 32 21.10 -25.01 -1.21
CA CYS A 32 21.52 -25.55 -2.49
C CYS A 32 22.33 -24.45 -3.17
N GLU A 33 23.65 -24.49 -3.01
CA GLU A 33 24.56 -23.55 -3.65
C GLU A 33 24.54 -23.85 -5.17
N PRO A 34 24.12 -22.90 -6.02
CA PRO A 34 24.04 -23.15 -7.45
C PRO A 34 25.45 -23.40 -8.00
N LEU A 35 25.64 -24.55 -8.65
CA LEU A 35 26.88 -24.90 -9.34
C LEU A 35 27.25 -23.79 -10.34
N ALA A 36 28.44 -23.22 -10.19
CA ALA A 36 28.93 -22.16 -11.08
C ALA A 36 28.97 -22.68 -12.55
N PRO A 37 28.37 -21.97 -13.52
CA PRO A 37 28.35 -22.40 -14.91
C PRO A 37 29.76 -22.33 -15.52
N LEU A 38 30.08 -23.29 -16.39
CA LEU A 38 31.32 -23.29 -17.19
C LEU A 38 31.29 -22.13 -18.20
N SER A 39 32.17 -21.14 -18.02
CA SER A 39 32.31 -19.96 -18.87
C SER A 39 33.10 -20.29 -20.15
N LEU A 40 32.42 -20.83 -21.16
CA LEU A 40 32.95 -20.95 -22.54
C LEU A 40 32.46 -19.82 -23.46
N LEU A 41 31.59 -18.97 -22.94
CA LEU A 41 30.94 -17.88 -23.66
C LEU A 41 31.39 -16.56 -23.02
N THR A 42 31.54 -15.53 -23.84
CA THR A 42 31.83 -14.17 -23.33
C THR A 42 30.85 -13.19 -23.95
N LEU A 43 30.14 -12.45 -23.10
CA LEU A 43 29.28 -11.34 -23.50
C LEU A 43 30.08 -10.04 -23.38
N ARG A 44 30.07 -9.22 -24.42
CA ARG A 44 30.89 -8.00 -24.53
C ARG A 44 30.08 -6.73 -24.41
N GLU A 45 28.92 -6.68 -25.07
CA GLU A 45 28.16 -5.44 -25.21
C GLU A 45 26.65 -5.70 -25.36
N VAL A 46 25.85 -4.74 -24.90
CA VAL A 46 24.41 -4.61 -25.19
C VAL A 46 24.20 -3.33 -26.01
N SER A 47 23.56 -3.44 -27.18
CA SER A 47 23.30 -2.32 -28.09
C SER A 47 21.93 -2.46 -28.75
N PRO A 48 21.21 -1.38 -29.07
CA PRO A 48 21.48 -0.02 -28.64
C PRO A 48 21.24 0.14 -27.13
N GLY A 49 21.86 1.14 -26.52
CA GLY A 49 21.62 1.48 -25.10
C GLY A 49 20.26 2.13 -24.84
N GLU A 50 19.53 2.46 -25.90
CA GLU A 50 18.16 2.99 -25.86
C GLU A 50 17.29 2.19 -26.82
N VAL A 51 16.14 1.73 -26.34
CA VAL A 51 15.27 0.81 -27.08
C VAL A 51 13.81 1.22 -26.93
N GLU A 52 13.12 1.29 -28.06
CA GLU A 52 11.67 1.54 -28.16
C GLU A 52 10.92 0.25 -28.52
N VAL A 53 9.62 0.18 -28.19
CA VAL A 53 8.81 -1.01 -28.47
C VAL A 53 8.77 -1.31 -29.97
N GLY A 54 9.13 -2.54 -30.32
CA GLY A 54 9.26 -3.00 -31.71
C GLY A 54 10.71 -3.04 -32.20
N GLU A 55 11.64 -2.42 -31.47
CA GLU A 55 13.07 -2.52 -31.74
C GLU A 55 13.68 -3.80 -31.16
N ARG A 56 14.97 -3.98 -31.41
CA ARG A 56 15.73 -5.17 -31.00
C ARG A 56 16.89 -4.76 -30.10
N ILE A 57 17.08 -5.53 -29.03
CA ILE A 57 18.26 -5.48 -28.19
C ILE A 57 19.26 -6.48 -28.77
N GLU A 58 20.39 -6.00 -29.28
CA GLU A 58 21.53 -6.79 -29.72
C GLU A 58 22.49 -7.04 -28.55
N LEU A 59 22.78 -8.31 -28.30
CA LEU A 59 23.79 -8.75 -27.36
C LEU A 59 24.98 -9.30 -28.16
N ARG A 60 26.14 -8.67 -28.02
CA ARG A 60 27.35 -9.03 -28.77
C ARG A 60 28.33 -9.78 -27.89
N GLY A 61 28.93 -10.84 -28.42
CA GLY A 61 29.85 -11.70 -27.69
C GLY A 61 30.61 -12.67 -28.59
N VAL A 62 31.18 -13.71 -27.98
CA VAL A 62 31.93 -14.76 -28.68
C VAL A 62 31.50 -16.15 -28.18
N GLY A 63 31.56 -17.13 -29.08
CA GLY A 63 31.21 -18.52 -28.81
C GLY A 63 29.72 -18.86 -28.92
N PHE A 64 28.87 -17.94 -29.39
CA PHE A 64 27.42 -18.18 -29.49
C PHE A 64 27.08 -19.21 -30.59
N PRO A 65 26.32 -20.27 -30.28
CA PRO A 65 25.93 -21.27 -31.26
C PRO A 65 24.88 -20.73 -32.24
N GLN A 66 25.26 -20.53 -33.49
CA GLN A 66 24.37 -20.00 -34.54
C GLN A 66 23.07 -20.82 -34.70
N GLY A 67 21.96 -20.12 -34.96
CA GLY A 67 20.65 -20.73 -35.18
C GLY A 67 20.01 -21.35 -33.93
N LYS A 68 20.63 -21.18 -32.75
CA LYS A 68 20.02 -21.56 -31.47
C LYS A 68 19.27 -20.39 -30.84
N THR A 69 18.29 -20.74 -30.02
CA THR A 69 17.67 -19.80 -29.10
C THR A 69 18.50 -19.70 -27.82
N ALA A 70 18.59 -18.50 -27.29
CA ALA A 70 19.23 -18.20 -26.01
C ALA A 70 18.16 -17.77 -25.00
N GLN A 71 18.34 -18.09 -23.73
CA GLN A 71 17.58 -17.48 -22.65
C GLN A 71 18.39 -16.28 -22.14
N VAL A 72 17.86 -15.09 -22.32
CA VAL A 72 18.46 -13.85 -21.81
C VAL A 72 17.78 -13.49 -20.49
N THR A 73 18.55 -13.23 -19.46
CA THR A 73 18.08 -12.87 -18.13
C THR A 73 18.65 -11.50 -17.75
N PHE A 74 17.78 -10.56 -17.43
CA PHE A 74 18.14 -9.22 -16.95
C PHE A 74 17.91 -9.18 -15.44
N GLU A 75 18.96 -8.94 -14.67
CA GLU A 75 18.90 -8.89 -13.21
C GLU A 75 19.46 -7.56 -12.69
N GLY A 76 18.69 -6.80 -11.92
CA GLY A 76 19.16 -5.49 -11.47
C GLY A 76 18.13 -4.61 -10.80
N THR A 77 18.26 -3.32 -11.04
CA THR A 77 17.38 -2.27 -10.51
C THR A 77 16.72 -1.54 -11.67
N LEU A 78 15.41 -1.32 -11.54
CA LEU A 78 14.67 -0.44 -12.44
C LEU A 78 14.48 0.93 -11.81
N HIS A 79 14.91 1.95 -12.55
CA HIS A 79 14.68 3.34 -12.24
C HIS A 79 13.59 3.84 -13.18
N ARG A 80 12.49 4.36 -12.62
CA ARG A 80 11.33 4.84 -13.38
C ARG A 80 10.98 6.24 -12.93
N ALA A 81 10.69 7.14 -13.86
CA ALA A 81 10.28 8.50 -13.53
C ALA A 81 9.06 8.50 -12.59
N GLY A 82 9.15 9.22 -11.48
CA GLY A 82 8.08 9.35 -10.48
C GLY A 82 7.91 8.16 -9.52
N MET A 83 8.76 7.14 -9.60
CA MET A 83 8.65 5.92 -8.79
C MET A 83 9.95 5.61 -8.04
N ALA A 84 9.82 4.97 -6.88
CA ALA A 84 10.99 4.48 -6.15
C ALA A 84 11.72 3.38 -6.97
N PRO A 85 13.06 3.28 -6.88
CA PRO A 85 13.82 2.25 -7.57
C PRO A 85 13.35 0.84 -7.18
N GLN A 86 13.03 0.02 -8.17
CA GLN A 86 12.65 -1.38 -7.96
C GLN A 86 13.91 -2.25 -8.02
N LYS A 87 14.46 -2.57 -6.84
CA LYS A 87 15.62 -3.47 -6.67
C LYS A 87 15.20 -4.94 -6.85
N GLY A 88 16.16 -5.81 -7.16
CA GLY A 88 15.92 -7.25 -7.30
C GLY A 88 15.03 -7.60 -8.49
N PHE A 89 14.96 -6.72 -9.49
CA PHE A 89 14.22 -7.00 -10.71
C PHE A 89 14.93 -8.11 -11.48
N SER A 90 14.21 -9.18 -11.83
CA SER A 90 14.70 -10.27 -12.67
C SER A 90 13.65 -10.60 -13.73
N VAL A 91 14.04 -10.56 -15.00
CA VAL A 91 13.17 -10.95 -16.12
C VAL A 91 13.93 -11.82 -17.11
N ARG A 92 13.26 -12.83 -17.64
CA ARG A 92 13.80 -13.73 -18.66
C ARG A 92 13.09 -13.49 -19.99
N ALA A 93 13.86 -13.28 -21.05
CA ALA A 93 13.39 -13.09 -22.41
C ALA A 93 14.06 -14.10 -23.36
N PRO A 94 13.34 -14.61 -24.38
CA PRO A 94 13.97 -15.40 -25.43
C PRO A 94 14.79 -14.50 -26.36
N GLY A 95 15.99 -14.94 -26.72
CA GLY A 95 16.83 -14.33 -27.75
C GLY A 95 17.12 -15.32 -28.88
N VAL A 96 17.38 -14.81 -30.08
CA VAL A 96 17.74 -15.61 -31.26
C VAL A 96 19.15 -15.26 -31.71
N VAL A 97 20.00 -16.26 -31.93
CA VAL A 97 21.36 -16.04 -32.46
C VAL A 97 21.26 -15.82 -33.98
N THR A 98 21.31 -14.56 -34.41
CA THR A 98 21.16 -14.16 -35.83
C THR A 98 22.48 -14.16 -36.59
N ALA A 99 23.61 -13.98 -35.90
CA ALA A 99 24.96 -14.09 -36.48
C ALA A 99 25.95 -14.70 -35.47
N GLU A 100 27.15 -15.02 -35.92
CA GLU A 100 28.22 -15.43 -35.01
C GLU A 100 28.49 -14.34 -33.97
N GLY A 101 28.27 -14.65 -32.69
CA GLY A 101 28.48 -13.68 -31.63
C GLY A 101 27.41 -12.60 -31.50
N MET A 102 26.24 -12.74 -32.14
CA MET A 102 25.13 -11.78 -32.02
C MET A 102 23.82 -12.47 -31.64
N ILE A 103 23.17 -11.97 -30.59
CA ILE A 103 21.85 -12.41 -30.14
C ILE A 103 20.91 -11.23 -30.22
N GLU A 104 19.76 -11.42 -30.86
CA GLU A 104 18.69 -10.43 -30.91
C GLU A 104 17.58 -10.82 -29.91
N VAL A 105 17.22 -9.88 -29.04
CA VAL A 105 16.04 -9.96 -28.18
C VAL A 105 15.04 -8.93 -28.67
N HIS A 106 13.84 -9.36 -29.05
CA HIS A 106 12.79 -8.43 -29.47
C HIS A 106 12.21 -7.72 -28.23
N TYR A 107 12.23 -6.39 -28.25
CA TYR A 107 11.58 -5.59 -27.22
C TYR A 107 10.10 -5.40 -27.57
N ASP A 108 9.30 -6.39 -27.21
CA ASP A 108 7.86 -6.41 -27.46
C ASP A 108 7.04 -5.76 -26.33
N ARG A 109 5.72 -5.75 -26.49
CA ARG A 109 4.77 -5.22 -25.49
C ARG A 109 4.80 -5.97 -24.16
N HIS A 110 5.14 -7.25 -24.18
CA HIS A 110 5.22 -8.04 -22.97
C HIS A 110 6.44 -7.64 -22.14
N LEU A 111 7.60 -7.55 -22.79
CA LEU A 111 8.84 -7.11 -22.17
C LEU A 111 8.73 -5.63 -21.73
N GLU A 112 8.06 -4.79 -22.51
CA GLU A 112 7.74 -3.41 -22.11
C GLU A 112 6.92 -3.35 -20.83
N ALA A 113 5.83 -4.10 -20.71
CA ALA A 113 5.01 -4.11 -19.51
C ALA A 113 5.78 -4.57 -18.25
N LEU A 114 6.78 -5.44 -18.42
CA LEU A 114 7.65 -5.90 -17.33
C LEU A 114 8.65 -4.79 -16.90
N PHE A 115 9.26 -4.11 -17.86
CA PHE A 115 10.22 -3.04 -17.58
C PHE A 115 9.55 -1.73 -17.16
N CYS A 116 8.55 -1.25 -17.90
CA CYS A 116 7.88 0.04 -17.69
C CYS A 116 6.66 -0.03 -16.76
N GLY A 117 6.26 -1.25 -16.37
CA GLY A 117 5.04 -1.50 -15.62
C GLY A 117 3.80 -1.60 -16.53
N PRO A 118 2.66 -2.09 -16.00
CA PRO A 118 1.44 -2.25 -16.78
C PRO A 118 0.97 -0.90 -17.34
N GLU A 119 0.56 -0.90 -18.61
CA GLU A 119 0.03 0.26 -19.34
C GLU A 119 1.01 1.45 -19.49
N GLY A 120 2.32 1.20 -19.52
CA GLY A 120 3.33 2.25 -19.73
C GLY A 120 3.28 3.32 -18.64
N ARG A 121 3.03 2.93 -17.38
CA ARG A 121 2.90 3.86 -16.23
C ARG A 121 4.10 4.80 -16.12
N ALA A 122 5.30 4.29 -16.36
CA ALA A 122 6.50 5.10 -16.45
C ALA A 122 6.69 5.62 -17.88
N ALA A 123 6.84 6.93 -18.05
CA ALA A 123 7.14 7.54 -19.35
C ALA A 123 8.53 7.15 -19.88
N HIS A 124 9.43 6.75 -18.98
CA HIS A 124 10.79 6.33 -19.27
C HIS A 124 11.29 5.43 -18.13
N THR A 125 12.04 4.38 -18.48
CA THR A 125 12.66 3.45 -17.53
C THR A 125 14.13 3.26 -17.89
N THR A 126 15.02 3.34 -16.89
CA THR A 126 16.41 2.92 -17.02
C THR A 126 16.60 1.65 -16.20
N PHE A 127 17.00 0.56 -16.85
CA PHE A 127 17.49 -0.64 -16.20
C PHE A 127 18.99 -0.51 -15.93
N ARG A 128 19.40 -0.84 -14.71
CA ARG A 128 20.81 -0.95 -14.31
C ARG A 128 21.07 -2.28 -13.64
N GLY A 129 21.92 -3.11 -14.22
CA GLY A 129 22.22 -4.42 -13.66
C GLY A 129 23.01 -5.31 -14.59
N ASP A 130 22.84 -6.61 -14.44
CA ASP A 130 23.58 -7.62 -15.14
C ASP A 130 22.69 -8.31 -16.17
N VAL A 131 23.29 -8.64 -17.31
CA VAL A 131 22.63 -9.40 -18.38
C VAL A 131 23.34 -10.74 -18.52
N THR A 132 22.60 -11.81 -18.30
CA THR A 132 23.09 -13.19 -18.43
C THR A 132 22.42 -13.88 -19.60
N VAL A 133 23.21 -14.50 -20.45
CA VAL A 133 22.75 -15.31 -21.58
C VAL A 133 23.05 -16.76 -21.27
N ALA A 134 22.07 -17.64 -21.44
CA ALA A 134 22.23 -19.08 -21.26
C ALA A 134 21.72 -19.86 -22.49
N PHE A 135 22.46 -20.91 -22.87
CA PHE A 135 22.08 -21.85 -23.92
C PHE A 135 21.84 -23.22 -23.31
N ALA A 136 20.73 -23.87 -23.69
CA ALA A 136 20.44 -25.22 -23.27
C ALA A 136 21.55 -26.19 -23.75
N ALA A 137 22.01 -27.07 -22.85
CA ALA A 137 22.99 -28.08 -23.19
C ALA A 137 22.40 -29.12 -24.16
N LYS A 138 23.25 -29.66 -25.05
CA LYS A 138 22.83 -30.75 -25.97
C LYS A 138 22.46 -32.04 -25.22
N THR A 139 23.12 -32.29 -24.08
CA THR A 139 22.91 -33.48 -23.26
C THR A 139 21.95 -33.14 -22.11
N GLN A 140 20.89 -33.93 -21.96
CA GLN A 140 19.94 -33.77 -20.87
C GLN A 140 20.66 -33.89 -19.51
N GLY A 141 20.43 -32.93 -18.61
CA GLY A 141 21.05 -32.89 -17.28
C GLY A 141 22.42 -32.22 -17.21
N ALA A 142 23.04 -31.87 -18.35
CA ALA A 142 24.25 -31.06 -18.33
C ALA A 142 23.92 -29.57 -18.04
N PRO A 143 24.80 -28.84 -17.33
CA PRO A 143 24.58 -27.43 -17.05
C PRO A 143 24.55 -26.60 -18.35
N PRO A 144 23.72 -25.54 -18.42
CA PRO A 144 23.68 -24.66 -19.58
C PRO A 144 25.00 -23.90 -19.75
N ALA A 145 25.41 -23.66 -20.99
CA ALA A 145 26.53 -22.76 -21.27
C ALA A 145 26.04 -21.32 -21.08
N ALA A 146 26.72 -20.53 -20.23
CA ALA A 146 26.28 -19.19 -19.90
C ALA A 146 27.41 -18.15 -19.99
N ALA A 147 27.04 -16.90 -20.26
CA ALA A 147 27.87 -15.71 -20.17
C ALA A 147 27.10 -14.58 -19.48
N SER A 148 27.79 -13.76 -18.70
CA SER A 148 27.20 -12.56 -18.08
C SER A 148 27.99 -11.31 -18.47
N LEU A 149 27.28 -10.18 -18.52
CA LEU A 149 27.83 -8.84 -18.66
C LEU A 149 27.30 -8.00 -17.51
N ALA A 150 28.20 -7.48 -16.70
CA ALA A 150 27.86 -6.69 -15.52
C ALA A 150 27.69 -5.21 -15.86
N ASN A 151 26.94 -4.49 -15.01
CA ASN A 151 26.77 -3.03 -15.08
C ASN A 151 26.18 -2.52 -16.42
N VAL A 152 25.31 -3.29 -17.04
CA VAL A 152 24.54 -2.87 -18.21
C VAL A 152 23.57 -1.76 -17.81
N VAL A 153 23.56 -0.69 -18.60
CA VAL A 153 22.59 0.40 -18.52
C VAL A 153 21.77 0.38 -19.80
N LEU A 154 20.46 0.16 -19.67
CA LEU A 154 19.54 0.07 -20.80
C LEU A 154 18.36 1.01 -20.56
N ASP A 155 18.21 1.99 -21.45
CA ASP A 155 17.08 2.91 -21.45
C ASP A 155 15.94 2.36 -22.30
N LEU A 156 14.75 2.32 -21.72
CA LEU A 156 13.58 1.66 -22.28
C LEU A 156 12.44 2.67 -22.32
N ARG A 157 11.93 2.88 -23.53
CA ARG A 157 10.83 3.81 -23.76
C ARG A 157 9.55 3.05 -24.09
N PRO A 158 8.46 3.27 -23.31
CA PRO A 158 7.17 2.87 -23.80
C PRO A 158 6.85 3.66 -25.07
N PRO A 159 5.97 3.15 -25.93
CA PRO A 159 5.48 3.92 -27.05
C PRO A 159 4.75 5.17 -26.53
N PRO A 160 4.66 6.24 -27.34
CA PRO A 160 4.07 7.50 -26.91
C PRO A 160 2.70 7.24 -26.27
N GLY A 161 2.64 7.48 -24.96
CA GLY A 161 1.43 7.29 -24.18
C GLY A 161 0.42 8.42 -24.43
N GLU A 162 -0.61 8.46 -23.60
CA GLU A 162 -1.56 9.58 -23.60
C GLU A 162 -0.82 10.91 -23.42
N PRO A 163 -1.04 11.91 -24.30
CA PRO A 163 -0.37 13.21 -24.24
C PRO A 163 -0.47 13.87 -22.86
N ALA A 164 -1.61 13.71 -22.18
CA ALA A 164 -1.85 14.24 -20.84
C ALA A 164 -0.88 13.68 -19.78
N ARG A 165 -0.42 12.43 -19.93
CA ARG A 165 0.53 11.80 -19.01
C ARG A 165 1.93 12.35 -19.21
N VAL A 166 2.37 12.47 -20.46
CA VAL A 166 3.66 13.06 -20.83
C VAL A 166 3.72 14.51 -20.37
N GLU A 167 2.66 15.28 -20.60
CA GLU A 167 2.58 16.68 -20.17
C GLU A 167 2.60 16.80 -18.64
N ARG A 168 1.91 15.91 -17.90
CA ARG A 168 1.97 15.89 -16.44
C ARG A 168 3.38 15.57 -15.93
N ALA A 169 4.05 14.56 -16.49
CA ALA A 169 5.43 14.24 -16.10
C ALA A 169 6.38 15.41 -16.40
N ARG A 170 6.21 16.07 -17.54
CA ARG A 170 6.96 17.29 -17.90
C ARG A 170 6.71 18.43 -16.92
N ALA A 171 5.46 18.64 -16.51
CA ALA A 171 5.09 19.66 -15.52
C ALA A 171 5.67 19.35 -14.13
N ASP A 172 5.65 18.09 -13.70
CA ASP A 172 6.26 17.64 -12.44
C ASP A 172 7.78 17.87 -12.45
N GLY A 173 8.47 17.48 -13.52
CA GLY A 173 9.90 17.73 -13.67
C GLY A 173 10.26 19.22 -13.73
N ALA A 174 9.44 20.04 -14.41
CA ALA A 174 9.61 21.49 -14.39
C ALA A 174 9.35 22.10 -13.00
N ALA A 175 8.46 21.51 -12.20
CA ALA A 175 8.27 21.91 -10.81
C ALA A 175 9.47 21.53 -9.93
N VAL A 176 10.10 20.38 -10.18
CA VAL A 176 11.33 19.94 -9.50
C VAL A 176 12.48 20.88 -9.80
N LEU A 177 12.74 21.17 -11.08
CA LEU A 177 13.76 22.12 -11.52
C LEU A 177 13.60 23.49 -10.83
N ARG A 178 12.37 24.02 -10.80
CA ARG A 178 12.07 25.26 -10.06
C ARG A 178 12.31 25.14 -8.56
N ALA A 179 11.90 24.02 -7.95
CA ALA A 179 12.08 23.81 -6.51
C ALA A 179 13.56 23.76 -6.10
N ILE A 180 14.42 23.17 -6.94
CA ILE A 180 15.87 23.13 -6.69
C ILE A 180 16.60 24.40 -7.17
N GLY A 181 15.91 25.33 -7.82
CA GLY A 181 16.45 26.60 -8.32
C GLY A 181 17.30 26.46 -9.59
N VAL A 182 16.92 25.59 -10.51
CA VAL A 182 17.63 25.33 -11.77
C VAL A 182 16.74 25.68 -12.96
N SER A 183 17.32 26.38 -13.94
CA SER A 183 16.75 26.48 -15.28
C SER A 183 17.62 25.70 -16.27
N VAL A 184 16.97 25.00 -17.20
CA VAL A 184 17.66 24.19 -18.21
C VAL A 184 17.49 24.82 -19.59
N ALA A 185 18.53 24.74 -20.40
CA ALA A 185 18.47 25.17 -21.79
C ALA A 185 17.47 24.28 -22.57
N ALA A 186 16.90 24.84 -23.64
CA ALA A 186 16.10 24.04 -24.57
C ALA A 186 16.96 22.87 -25.11
N PRO A 187 16.42 21.64 -25.20
CA PRO A 187 17.18 20.50 -25.70
C PRO A 187 17.73 20.79 -27.10
N GLN A 188 19.05 20.74 -27.27
CA GLN A 188 19.70 20.96 -28.57
C GLN A 188 20.03 19.60 -29.20
N GLY A 189 19.15 19.14 -30.09
CA GLY A 189 19.36 17.92 -30.88
C GLY A 189 19.30 16.62 -30.07
N ALA A 190 20.10 15.63 -30.46
CA ALA A 190 20.16 14.29 -29.86
C ALA A 190 21.11 14.20 -28.65
N GLN A 191 21.50 15.32 -28.05
CA GLN A 191 22.36 15.31 -26.87
C GLN A 191 21.66 14.61 -25.69
N ARG A 192 22.37 13.70 -25.04
CA ARG A 192 21.93 13.06 -23.79
C ARG A 192 22.09 14.04 -22.63
N GLY A 193 21.03 14.21 -21.84
CA GLY A 193 21.00 15.06 -20.66
C GLY A 193 20.34 16.42 -20.86
N LEU A 194 20.22 17.16 -19.77
CA LEU A 194 19.71 18.54 -19.76
C LEU A 194 20.83 19.51 -19.36
N THR A 195 21.19 20.43 -20.26
CA THR A 195 22.19 21.45 -19.98
C THR A 195 21.62 22.51 -19.05
N VAL A 196 22.32 22.76 -17.94
CA VAL A 196 21.99 23.77 -16.93
C VAL A 196 22.27 25.16 -17.51
N ALA A 197 21.24 25.98 -17.66
CA ALA A 197 21.34 27.34 -18.16
C ALA A 197 21.55 28.35 -17.03
N GLU A 198 20.89 28.14 -15.89
CA GLU A 198 20.97 29.03 -14.73
C GLU A 198 20.84 28.20 -13.45
N VAL A 199 21.56 28.63 -12.42
CA VAL A 199 21.43 28.10 -11.05
C VAL A 199 21.21 29.31 -10.14
N GLY A 200 20.10 29.34 -9.41
CA GLY A 200 19.78 30.44 -8.53
C GLY A 200 20.71 30.49 -7.31
N ASP A 201 21.13 31.70 -6.93
CA ASP A 201 21.98 31.91 -5.76
C ASP A 201 21.30 31.40 -4.47
N GLY A 202 22.06 30.65 -3.66
CA GLY A 202 21.55 30.05 -2.42
C GLY A 202 20.48 28.95 -2.61
N SER A 203 20.20 28.54 -3.85
CA SER A 203 19.29 27.44 -4.14
C SER A 203 19.84 26.09 -3.67
N ALA A 204 18.96 25.09 -3.57
CA ALA A 204 19.38 23.73 -3.20
C ALA A 204 20.40 23.16 -4.19
N ALA A 205 20.28 23.48 -5.48
CA ALA A 205 21.25 23.06 -6.49
C ALA A 205 22.60 23.77 -6.35
N ALA A 206 22.61 25.09 -6.08
CA ALA A 206 23.85 25.83 -5.83
C ALA A 206 24.58 25.29 -4.59
N LEU A 207 23.85 25.02 -3.50
CA LEU A 207 24.39 24.45 -2.27
C LEU A 207 24.96 23.04 -2.47
N ALA A 208 24.40 22.28 -3.42
CA ALA A 208 24.90 20.97 -3.81
C ALA A 208 26.10 21.04 -4.79
N GLY A 209 26.49 22.24 -5.24
CA GLY A 209 27.64 22.45 -6.13
C GLY A 209 27.33 22.33 -7.63
N LEU A 210 26.06 22.41 -8.03
CA LEU A 210 25.68 22.48 -9.44
C LEU A 210 26.05 23.84 -10.03
N SER A 211 26.63 23.85 -11.23
CA SER A 211 27.11 25.05 -11.92
C SER A 211 26.45 25.25 -13.28
N VAL A 212 26.47 26.48 -13.80
CA VAL A 212 26.00 26.78 -15.16
C VAL A 212 26.88 26.07 -16.19
N GLY A 213 26.25 25.48 -17.21
CA GLY A 213 26.92 24.70 -18.26
C GLY A 213 27.08 23.22 -17.93
N ASP A 214 26.78 22.81 -16.70
CA ASP A 214 26.71 21.39 -16.33
C ASP A 214 25.62 20.66 -17.13
N VAL A 215 25.82 19.38 -17.42
CA VAL A 215 24.82 18.53 -18.07
C VAL A 215 24.27 17.54 -17.05
N LEU A 216 22.97 17.65 -16.75
CA LEU A 216 22.26 16.68 -15.93
C LEU A 216 22.09 15.39 -16.73
N SER A 217 22.86 14.36 -16.40
CA SER A 217 22.88 13.07 -17.09
C SER A 217 22.01 12.01 -16.41
N SER A 218 21.82 12.07 -15.09
CA SER A 218 20.92 11.16 -14.39
C SER A 218 20.18 11.79 -13.20
N PHE A 219 19.07 11.19 -12.81
CA PHE A 219 18.21 11.58 -11.69
C PHE A 219 17.76 10.33 -10.95
N ASP A 220 18.21 10.14 -9.70
CA ASP A 220 17.97 8.94 -8.89
C ASP A 220 18.27 7.63 -9.64
N GLY A 221 19.29 7.64 -10.50
CA GLY A 221 19.72 6.51 -11.34
C GLY A 221 19.00 6.39 -12.69
N LEU A 222 17.92 7.13 -12.93
CA LEU A 222 17.28 7.25 -14.25
C LEU A 222 18.14 8.13 -15.16
N VAL A 223 18.39 7.72 -16.40
CA VAL A 223 19.06 8.58 -17.39
C VAL A 223 18.13 9.72 -17.79
N VAL A 224 18.61 10.95 -17.72
CA VAL A 224 17.80 12.14 -18.02
C VAL A 224 17.91 12.46 -19.51
N LYS A 225 16.76 12.54 -20.18
CA LYS A 225 16.63 12.94 -21.59
C LYS A 225 15.74 14.17 -21.75
N GLY A 226 14.83 14.38 -20.81
CA GLY A 226 13.96 15.54 -20.78
C GLY A 226 13.49 15.88 -19.37
N PRO A 227 12.78 17.00 -19.20
CA PRO A 227 12.23 17.38 -17.89
C PRO A 227 11.32 16.29 -17.30
N ALA A 228 10.62 15.52 -18.13
CA ALA A 228 9.74 14.43 -17.68
C ALA A 228 10.46 13.33 -16.87
N ASP A 229 11.77 13.20 -17.01
CA ASP A 229 12.61 12.23 -16.28
C ASP A 229 12.96 12.71 -14.86
N LEU A 230 12.74 13.99 -14.55
CA LEU A 230 13.10 14.58 -13.26
C LEU A 230 11.99 14.44 -12.21
N ALA A 231 10.98 13.60 -12.46
CA ALA A 231 9.91 13.38 -11.51
C ALA A 231 10.40 12.49 -10.34
N PRO A 232 10.45 12.99 -9.10
CA PRO A 232 10.88 12.19 -7.96
C PRO A 232 9.79 11.22 -7.49
N PRO A 233 10.15 10.15 -6.77
CA PRO A 233 9.19 9.35 -6.04
C PRO A 233 8.32 10.23 -5.12
N ARG A 234 7.04 9.87 -4.96
CA ARG A 234 6.14 10.59 -4.05
C ARG A 234 6.73 10.62 -2.63
N GLY A 235 6.82 11.81 -2.05
CA GLY A 235 7.35 12.03 -0.71
C GLY A 235 8.88 12.06 -0.60
N ALA A 236 9.62 11.93 -1.71
CA ALA A 236 11.07 12.07 -1.68
C ALA A 236 11.47 13.48 -1.23
N GLN A 237 12.39 13.55 -0.27
CA GLN A 237 12.92 14.81 0.27
C GLN A 237 14.29 15.19 -0.30
N ARG A 238 14.96 14.22 -0.92
CA ARG A 238 16.27 14.37 -1.55
C ARG A 238 16.25 13.59 -2.87
N ALA A 239 17.02 14.07 -3.83
CA ALA A 239 17.29 13.37 -5.08
C ALA A 239 18.80 13.40 -5.36
N ARG A 240 19.28 12.33 -5.99
CA ARG A 240 20.67 12.20 -6.43
C ARG A 240 20.77 12.56 -7.91
N LEU A 241 21.41 13.67 -8.22
CA LEU A 241 21.66 14.13 -9.59
C LEU A 241 23.00 13.58 -10.06
N GLY A 242 23.04 12.93 -11.21
CA GLY A 242 24.28 12.69 -11.94
C GLY A 242 24.53 13.84 -12.91
N VAL A 243 25.74 14.39 -12.84
CA VAL A 243 26.13 15.62 -13.52
C VAL A 243 27.43 15.38 -14.26
N ARG A 244 27.49 15.81 -15.52
CA ARG A 244 28.73 15.84 -16.30
C ARG A 244 29.15 17.28 -16.56
N ARG A 245 30.38 17.62 -16.16
CA ARG A 245 30.99 18.91 -16.44
C ARG A 245 31.56 18.92 -17.86
N SER A 246 31.59 20.08 -18.52
CA SER A 246 32.06 20.20 -19.91
C SER A 246 33.48 19.66 -20.15
N THR A 247 34.32 19.65 -19.12
CA THR A 247 35.72 19.21 -19.18
C THR A 247 35.94 17.76 -18.73
N GLU A 248 34.93 17.10 -18.15
CA GLU A 248 35.09 15.78 -17.54
C GLU A 248 34.18 14.75 -18.24
N ALA A 249 34.75 13.60 -18.60
CA ALA A 249 33.98 12.50 -19.17
C ALA A 249 33.14 11.76 -18.11
N ASN A 250 33.55 11.85 -16.84
CA ASN A 250 32.94 11.11 -15.74
C ASN A 250 31.73 11.86 -15.17
N GLU A 251 30.74 11.08 -14.74
CA GLU A 251 29.56 11.58 -14.04
C GLU A 251 29.89 11.77 -12.55
N ILE A 252 29.64 12.98 -12.04
CA ILE A 252 29.70 13.32 -10.61
C ILE A 252 28.30 13.24 -10.05
N PHE A 253 28.13 12.70 -8.84
CA PHE A 253 26.83 12.62 -8.18
C PHE A 253 26.68 13.70 -7.11
N LEU A 254 25.60 14.47 -7.19
CA LEU A 254 25.24 15.52 -6.24
C LEU A 254 23.93 15.15 -5.52
N ASP A 255 23.89 15.23 -4.20
CA ASP A 255 22.66 15.03 -3.42
C ASP A 255 21.96 16.37 -3.21
N VAL A 256 20.82 16.56 -3.85
CA VAL A 256 20.04 17.81 -3.82
C VAL A 256 18.82 17.64 -2.94
N ALA A 257 18.58 18.63 -2.09
CA ALA A 257 17.41 18.68 -1.23
C ALA A 257 16.18 19.15 -2.05
N LEU A 258 15.09 18.39 -2.03
CA LEU A 258 13.84 18.72 -2.73
C LEU A 258 12.89 19.57 -1.88
N HIS A 259 13.44 20.47 -1.06
CA HIS A 259 12.63 21.26 -0.13
C HIS A 259 11.70 22.20 -0.91
N GLY A 260 10.42 22.19 -0.57
CA GLY A 260 9.41 22.99 -1.27
C GLY A 260 8.78 22.31 -2.49
N PHE A 261 9.31 21.17 -2.95
CA PHE A 261 8.59 20.36 -3.93
C PHE A 261 7.35 19.74 -3.27
N ARG A 262 6.18 20.09 -3.80
CA ARG A 262 4.93 19.40 -3.53
C ARG A 262 4.43 18.87 -4.85
N ALA A 263 4.37 17.54 -4.98
CA ALA A 263 3.72 16.91 -6.12
C ALA A 263 2.33 17.55 -6.29
N GLN A 264 2.02 18.01 -7.51
CA GLN A 264 0.71 18.62 -7.75
C GLN A 264 -0.35 17.57 -7.48
N VAL A 265 -1.10 17.76 -6.39
CA VAL A 265 -2.33 17.00 -6.16
C VAL A 265 -3.24 17.37 -7.32
N SER A 266 -3.70 16.37 -8.07
CA SER A 266 -4.52 16.63 -9.25
C SER A 266 -5.72 17.50 -8.82
N PRO A 267 -6.05 18.58 -9.55
CA PRO A 267 -7.21 19.41 -9.24
C PRO A 267 -8.49 18.59 -9.11
N GLY A 268 -8.58 17.47 -9.85
CA GLY A 268 -9.65 16.49 -9.72
C GLY A 268 -9.70 15.82 -8.34
N ALA A 269 -8.57 15.44 -7.74
CA ALA A 269 -8.55 14.87 -6.38
C ALA A 269 -8.98 15.91 -5.33
N VAL A 270 -8.55 17.17 -5.47
CA VAL A 270 -8.99 18.25 -4.56
C VAL A 270 -10.48 18.55 -4.73
N LEU A 271 -10.95 18.73 -5.97
CA LEU A 271 -12.36 18.95 -6.26
C LEU A 271 -13.22 17.78 -5.79
N MET A 272 -12.75 16.55 -5.96
CA MET A 272 -13.44 15.36 -5.47
C MET A 272 -13.46 15.30 -3.94
N MET A 273 -12.35 15.60 -3.25
CA MET A 273 -12.35 15.74 -1.78
C MET A 273 -13.31 16.83 -1.31
N VAL A 274 -13.38 17.97 -2.00
CA VAL A 274 -14.32 19.06 -1.70
C VAL A 274 -15.76 18.64 -1.97
N CYS A 275 -16.04 18.04 -3.14
CA CYS A 275 -17.36 17.50 -3.48
C CYS A 275 -17.78 16.41 -2.50
N LEU A 276 -16.85 15.60 -1.98
CA LEU A 276 -17.15 14.58 -1.02
C LEU A 276 -17.35 15.12 0.40
N ALA A 277 -16.54 16.09 0.82
CA ALA A 277 -16.75 16.80 2.08
C ALA A 277 -18.10 17.55 2.05
N ALA A 278 -18.43 18.16 0.91
CA ALA A 278 -19.71 18.79 0.65
C ALA A 278 -20.84 17.75 0.60
N ALA A 279 -20.66 16.61 -0.06
CA ALA A 279 -21.66 15.54 -0.10
C ALA A 279 -21.87 14.91 1.28
N SER A 280 -20.81 14.69 2.06
CA SER A 280 -20.86 14.17 3.43
C SER A 280 -21.51 15.18 4.37
N GLY A 281 -21.18 16.46 4.23
CA GLY A 281 -21.81 17.56 4.96
C GLY A 281 -23.28 17.71 4.59
N LEU A 282 -23.59 17.65 3.29
CA LEU A 282 -24.96 17.64 2.79
C LEU A 282 -25.70 16.38 3.22
N TRP A 283 -25.05 15.23 3.38
CA TRP A 283 -25.65 14.00 3.92
C TRP A 283 -25.85 14.08 5.43
N LEU A 284 -25.02 14.83 6.17
CA LEU A 284 -25.24 15.13 7.58
C LEU A 284 -26.43 16.11 7.76
N VAL A 285 -26.59 17.06 6.83
CA VAL A 285 -27.69 18.04 6.83
C VAL A 285 -28.99 17.47 6.24
N ALA A 286 -28.89 16.60 5.23
CA ALA A 286 -29.99 15.94 4.52
C ALA A 286 -30.27 14.52 5.03
N SER A 287 -29.48 14.01 5.98
CA SER A 287 -29.87 12.94 6.89
C SER A 287 -31.25 13.30 7.37
N PRO A 288 -32.25 12.47 7.06
CA PRO A 288 -33.56 12.94 6.69
C PRO A 288 -34.08 13.80 7.82
N SER A 289 -34.26 15.10 7.52
CA SER A 289 -34.87 16.01 8.46
C SER A 289 -36.12 15.32 9.02
N PRO A 290 -36.43 15.46 10.31
CA PRO A 290 -37.56 14.78 10.93
C PRO A 290 -38.87 14.95 10.12
N LEU A 291 -38.96 16.01 9.32
CA LEU A 291 -39.99 16.29 8.31
C LEU A 291 -40.06 15.27 7.16
N LEU A 292 -38.95 14.86 6.54
CA LEU A 292 -38.92 13.90 5.43
C LEU A 292 -39.20 12.47 5.92
N LEU A 293 -38.70 12.10 7.11
CA LEU A 293 -39.10 10.87 7.79
C LEU A 293 -40.57 10.89 8.21
N PHE A 294 -41.11 12.05 8.60
CA PHE A 294 -42.52 12.22 8.94
C PHE A 294 -43.41 12.10 7.70
N VAL A 295 -43.05 12.70 6.57
CA VAL A 295 -43.78 12.58 5.30
C VAL A 295 -43.74 11.14 4.80
N VAL A 296 -42.58 10.48 4.78
CA VAL A 296 -42.45 9.06 4.40
C VAL A 296 -43.20 8.15 5.38
N ARG A 297 -43.23 8.45 6.69
CA ARG A 297 -44.06 7.72 7.66
C ARG A 297 -45.54 7.96 7.47
N ARG A 298 -45.98 9.18 7.16
CA ARG A 298 -47.39 9.49 6.90
C ARG A 298 -47.87 8.85 5.60
N TRP A 299 -46.98 8.76 4.61
CA TRP A 299 -47.20 7.99 3.39
C TRP A 299 -47.20 6.46 3.66
N ARG A 300 -46.28 5.96 4.49
CA ARG A 300 -46.22 4.54 4.91
C ARG A 300 -47.40 4.11 5.77
N ALA A 301 -47.83 4.94 6.72
CA ALA A 301 -48.98 4.69 7.58
C ALA A 301 -50.28 4.62 6.77
N ARG A 302 -50.35 5.33 5.64
CA ARG A 302 -51.48 5.27 4.70
C ARG A 302 -51.39 4.12 3.69
N ARG A 303 -50.23 3.47 3.49
CA ARG A 303 -50.04 2.42 2.46
C ARG A 303 -49.62 1.04 2.98
N LEU A 304 -49.38 0.83 4.28
CA LEU A 304 -48.84 -0.44 4.80
C LEU A 304 -49.69 -1.07 5.90
N ALA A 305 -50.94 -1.38 5.59
CA ALA A 305 -51.67 -2.47 6.24
C ALA A 305 -51.30 -3.85 5.66
N THR A 306 -50.72 -3.95 4.45
CA THR A 306 -50.44 -5.25 3.83
C THR A 306 -49.27 -5.21 2.84
N ARG A 307 -48.02 -5.51 3.29
CA ARG A 307 -46.96 -6.29 2.56
C ARG A 307 -45.52 -6.06 3.10
N PRO A 308 -44.61 -7.05 2.93
CA PRO A 308 -43.33 -7.13 3.65
C PRO A 308 -42.18 -6.45 2.89
N HIS A 309 -42.06 -5.13 3.00
CA HIS A 309 -41.00 -4.37 2.30
C HIS A 309 -39.63 -4.35 3.02
N HIS A 310 -39.54 -4.89 4.24
CA HIS A 310 -38.27 -5.04 4.96
C HIS A 310 -37.30 -6.01 4.25
N ARG A 311 -37.83 -6.90 3.39
CA ARG A 311 -37.05 -7.83 2.57
C ARG A 311 -36.23 -7.11 1.50
N LEU A 312 -36.81 -6.13 0.80
CA LEU A 312 -36.14 -5.42 -0.30
C LEU A 312 -34.96 -4.55 0.20
N ALA A 313 -35.08 -3.89 1.35
CA ALA A 313 -34.02 -3.05 1.88
C ALA A 313 -32.78 -3.85 2.33
N ALA A 314 -32.97 -5.01 2.97
CA ALA A 314 -31.87 -5.90 3.37
C ALA A 314 -31.25 -6.63 2.17
N ILE A 315 -32.08 -7.04 1.19
CA ILE A 315 -31.62 -7.66 -0.06
C ILE A 315 -30.88 -6.65 -0.95
N LEU A 316 -31.16 -5.34 -0.86
CA LEU A 316 -30.44 -4.31 -1.62
C LEU A 316 -29.16 -3.82 -0.92
N ALA A 317 -29.11 -3.76 0.42
CA ALA A 317 -27.95 -3.19 1.14
C ALA A 317 -26.67 -4.03 1.04
N VAL A 318 -26.78 -5.36 1.06
CA VAL A 318 -25.64 -6.30 0.94
C VAL A 318 -25.01 -6.30 -0.46
N PRO A 319 -25.78 -6.36 -1.56
CA PRO A 319 -25.22 -6.13 -2.88
C PRO A 319 -24.83 -4.67 -3.08
N LEU A 320 -25.38 -3.66 -2.40
CA LEU A 320 -24.89 -2.29 -2.56
C LEU A 320 -23.45 -2.10 -2.02
N THR A 321 -23.09 -2.74 -0.90
CA THR A 321 -21.71 -2.65 -0.37
C THR A 321 -20.68 -3.41 -1.21
N VAL A 322 -21.08 -4.50 -1.85
CA VAL A 322 -20.19 -5.33 -2.67
C VAL A 322 -20.23 -4.90 -4.14
N ALA A 323 -21.42 -4.60 -4.67
CA ALA A 323 -21.62 -4.21 -6.06
C ALA A 323 -21.29 -2.75 -6.33
N VAL A 324 -21.38 -1.79 -5.39
CA VAL A 324 -20.93 -0.42 -5.70
C VAL A 324 -19.43 -0.37 -6.05
N PRO A 325 -18.51 -0.99 -5.28
CA PRO A 325 -17.11 -1.07 -5.66
C PRO A 325 -16.87 -1.84 -6.96
N ILE A 326 -17.58 -2.96 -7.17
CA ILE A 326 -17.45 -3.79 -8.39
C ILE A 326 -18.01 -3.08 -9.63
N LEU A 327 -19.14 -2.40 -9.49
CA LEU A 327 -19.81 -1.65 -10.55
C LEU A 327 -19.03 -0.36 -10.88
N LEU A 328 -18.45 0.31 -9.89
CA LEU A 328 -17.52 1.42 -10.11
C LEU A 328 -16.29 0.96 -10.91
N ARG A 329 -15.71 -0.20 -10.54
CA ARG A 329 -14.61 -0.82 -11.30
C ARG A 329 -15.03 -1.18 -12.73
N ALA A 330 -16.23 -1.75 -12.90
CA ALA A 330 -16.73 -2.17 -14.21
C ALA A 330 -17.12 -0.99 -15.12
N LEU A 331 -17.68 0.09 -14.56
CA LEU A 331 -18.15 1.26 -15.32
C LEU A 331 -17.02 2.21 -15.69
N TRP A 332 -16.01 2.36 -14.83
CA TRP A 332 -14.97 3.37 -15.02
C TRP A 332 -13.58 2.79 -15.30
N GLY A 333 -13.45 1.46 -15.39
CA GLY A 333 -12.18 0.79 -15.68
C GLY A 333 -11.06 1.09 -14.66
N THR A 334 -11.40 1.73 -13.54
CA THR A 334 -10.46 2.21 -12.53
C THR A 334 -10.67 1.46 -11.23
N GLU A 335 -9.59 1.14 -10.53
CA GLU A 335 -9.68 0.50 -9.22
C GLU A 335 -10.42 1.41 -8.24
N PRO A 336 -11.33 0.87 -7.39
CA PRO A 336 -12.09 1.68 -6.44
C PRO A 336 -11.12 2.37 -5.49
N GLU A 337 -11.27 3.69 -5.38
CA GLU A 337 -10.45 4.46 -4.46
C GLU A 337 -10.72 4.03 -3.02
N LEU A 338 -9.66 3.92 -2.23
CA LEU A 338 -9.66 3.34 -0.89
C LEU A 338 -10.69 4.00 0.04
N TRP A 339 -10.88 5.32 -0.11
CA TRP A 339 -11.85 6.09 0.65
C TRP A 339 -13.30 5.83 0.23
N ILE A 340 -13.57 5.53 -1.05
CA ILE A 340 -14.92 5.18 -1.52
C ILE A 340 -15.37 3.89 -0.83
N ALA A 341 -14.50 2.89 -0.74
CA ALA A 341 -14.78 1.63 -0.06
C ALA A 341 -15.08 1.85 1.43
N ALA A 342 -14.29 2.68 2.12
CA ALA A 342 -14.50 2.98 3.53
C ALA A 342 -15.82 3.74 3.80
N VAL A 343 -16.10 4.79 3.01
CA VAL A 343 -17.30 5.62 3.16
C VAL A 343 -18.56 4.85 2.78
N SER A 344 -18.54 4.06 1.71
CA SER A 344 -19.68 3.24 1.31
C SER A 344 -20.01 2.16 2.33
N THR A 345 -18.98 1.55 2.94
CA THR A 345 -19.17 0.60 4.05
C THR A 345 -19.84 1.28 5.24
N LEU A 346 -19.33 2.45 5.67
CA LEU A 346 -19.94 3.25 6.74
C LEU A 346 -21.41 3.59 6.46
N ALA A 347 -21.69 4.09 5.25
CA ALA A 347 -23.04 4.49 4.84
C ALA A 347 -24.02 3.30 4.85
N ALA A 348 -23.59 2.15 4.37
CA ALA A 348 -24.42 0.95 4.38
C ALA A 348 -24.70 0.45 5.80
N SER A 349 -23.70 0.43 6.68
CA SER A 349 -23.87 0.02 8.07
C SER A 349 -24.86 0.93 8.80
N VAL A 350 -24.77 2.25 8.57
CA VAL A 350 -25.72 3.25 9.08
C VAL A 350 -27.14 2.99 8.56
N MET A 351 -27.29 2.77 7.26
CA MET A 351 -28.59 2.55 6.65
C MET A 351 -29.27 1.28 7.20
N VAL A 352 -28.53 0.18 7.37
CA VAL A 352 -29.07 -1.06 7.91
C VAL A 352 -29.50 -0.90 9.38
N HIS A 353 -28.68 -0.25 10.21
CA HIS A 353 -29.00 -0.05 11.63
C HIS A 353 -30.19 0.91 11.84
N GLY A 354 -30.35 1.90 10.96
CA GLY A 354 -31.49 2.81 10.97
C GLY A 354 -32.80 2.16 10.50
N LEU A 355 -32.75 1.30 9.48
CA LEU A 355 -33.96 0.75 8.84
C LEU A 355 -34.50 -0.54 9.48
N LEU A 356 -33.64 -1.38 10.07
CA LEU A 356 -34.04 -2.70 10.58
C LEU A 356 -34.35 -2.76 12.08
N GLY A 357 -34.21 -1.63 12.79
CA GLY A 357 -34.38 -1.61 14.23
C GLY A 357 -35.83 -1.38 14.66
N ASP A 358 -36.37 -2.29 15.47
CA ASP A 358 -37.63 -2.06 16.19
C ASP A 358 -37.42 -0.90 17.19
N GLY A 359 -38.23 0.15 17.09
CA GLY A 359 -38.14 1.36 17.91
C GLY A 359 -38.58 2.64 17.20
N GLY A 360 -38.96 3.66 17.99
CA GLY A 360 -39.30 4.99 17.46
C GLY A 360 -38.10 5.69 16.80
N VAL A 361 -38.35 6.79 16.09
CA VAL A 361 -37.34 7.58 15.35
C VAL A 361 -36.13 7.93 16.23
N ARG A 362 -36.37 8.28 17.50
CA ARG A 362 -35.30 8.59 18.47
C ARG A 362 -34.37 7.40 18.73
N ALA A 363 -34.90 6.18 18.79
CA ALA A 363 -34.11 4.97 18.99
C ALA A 363 -33.32 4.60 17.71
N ALA A 364 -33.92 4.78 16.53
CA ALA A 364 -33.23 4.61 15.26
C ALA A 364 -32.08 5.62 15.09
N LEU A 365 -32.33 6.90 15.36
CA LEU A 365 -31.33 7.96 15.30
C LEU A 365 -30.19 7.73 16.31
N SER A 366 -30.53 7.33 17.54
CA SER A 366 -29.52 7.00 18.56
C SER A 366 -28.64 5.83 18.16
N ARG A 367 -29.19 4.80 17.50
CA ARG A 367 -28.43 3.65 16.99
C ARG A 367 -27.51 4.07 15.84
N VAL A 368 -28.04 4.79 14.86
CA VAL A 368 -27.25 5.35 13.75
C VAL A 368 -26.10 6.18 14.28
N LEU A 369 -26.37 7.12 15.18
CA LEU A 369 -25.34 7.99 15.76
C LEU A 369 -24.26 7.17 16.48
N LEU A 370 -24.65 6.17 17.27
CA LEU A 370 -23.70 5.34 18.00
C LEU A 370 -22.85 4.50 17.04
N THR A 371 -23.46 3.85 16.03
CA THR A 371 -22.75 3.06 15.01
C THR A 371 -21.81 3.92 14.17
N THR A 372 -22.23 5.13 13.76
CA THR A 372 -21.35 6.06 13.04
C THR A 372 -20.17 6.43 13.91
N LEU A 373 -20.41 6.81 15.17
CA LEU A 373 -19.36 7.24 16.08
C LEU A 373 -18.35 6.11 16.39
N THR A 374 -18.79 4.85 16.47
CA THR A 374 -17.90 3.70 16.70
C THR A 374 -17.11 3.29 15.46
N LEU A 375 -17.63 3.50 14.24
CA LEU A 375 -16.90 3.20 13.01
C LEU A 375 -15.98 4.35 12.57
N LEU A 376 -16.28 5.58 12.97
CA LEU A 376 -15.53 6.78 12.56
C LEU A 376 -14.02 6.67 12.81
N PRO A 377 -13.51 6.19 13.97
CA PRO A 377 -12.07 6.07 14.19
C PRO A 377 -11.38 5.17 13.16
N ALA A 378 -11.92 3.99 12.87
CA ALA A 378 -11.37 3.09 11.86
C ALA A 378 -11.36 3.72 10.46
N THR A 379 -12.44 4.42 10.08
CA THR A 379 -12.50 5.17 8.82
C THR A 379 -11.48 6.30 8.78
N THR A 380 -11.33 7.07 9.87
CA THR A 380 -10.33 8.14 9.98
C THR A 380 -8.92 7.61 9.84
N VAL A 381 -8.60 6.46 10.43
CA VAL A 381 -7.30 5.80 10.34
C VAL A 381 -6.98 5.40 8.89
N ILE A 382 -7.93 4.81 8.18
CA ILE A 382 -7.80 4.44 6.76
C ILE A 382 -7.56 5.69 5.90
N LEU A 383 -8.33 6.76 6.12
CA LEU A 383 -8.22 8.02 5.37
C LEU A 383 -6.91 8.76 5.66
N ALA A 384 -6.54 8.87 6.94
CA ALA A 384 -5.29 9.46 7.39
C ALA A 384 -4.11 8.79 6.70
N LYS A 385 -4.11 7.46 6.64
CA LYS A 385 -3.03 6.73 5.99
C LYS A 385 -3.02 6.96 4.48
N ALA A 386 -4.16 6.91 3.82
CA ALA A 386 -4.29 7.21 2.39
C ALA A 386 -3.72 8.60 2.04
N VAL A 387 -3.99 9.61 2.87
CA VAL A 387 -3.45 10.96 2.73
C VAL A 387 -1.95 10.98 2.97
N SER A 388 -1.47 10.33 4.04
CA SER A 388 -0.04 10.32 4.40
C SER A 388 0.84 9.63 3.35
N THR A 389 0.34 8.56 2.73
CA THR A 389 1.06 7.81 1.69
C THR A 389 0.80 8.38 0.29
N GLY A 390 -0.20 9.26 0.15
CA GLY A 390 -0.70 9.70 -1.15
C GLY A 390 -1.29 8.56 -1.99
N ALA A 391 -1.59 7.41 -1.38
CA ALA A 391 -2.20 6.28 -2.05
C ALA A 391 -3.71 6.49 -2.12
N THR A 392 -4.23 6.78 -3.31
CA THR A 392 -5.68 6.87 -3.51
C THR A 392 -6.29 5.52 -3.86
N ARG A 393 -5.47 4.58 -4.35
CA ARG A 393 -5.88 3.23 -4.74
C ARG A 393 -5.49 2.18 -3.71
N LEU A 394 -6.26 1.10 -3.65
CA LEU A 394 -6.01 -0.04 -2.76
C LEU A 394 -4.66 -0.72 -3.08
N SER A 395 -4.36 -0.89 -4.37
CA SER A 395 -3.10 -1.46 -4.86
C SER A 395 -1.89 -0.61 -4.49
N GLU A 396 -1.99 0.71 -4.65
CA GLU A 396 -0.95 1.67 -4.23
C GLU A 396 -0.71 1.58 -2.72
N ALA A 397 -1.77 1.55 -1.91
CA ALA A 397 -1.64 1.43 -0.47
C ALA A 397 -0.93 0.13 -0.07
N SER A 398 -1.23 -0.98 -0.75
CA SER A 398 -0.55 -2.25 -0.55
C SER A 398 0.92 -2.20 -0.98
N HIS A 399 1.23 -1.62 -2.15
CA HIS A 399 2.60 -1.56 -2.69
C HIS A 399 3.54 -0.66 -1.89
N VAL A 400 3.01 0.41 -1.28
CA VAL A 400 3.80 1.27 -0.38
C VAL A 400 4.26 0.52 0.87
N GLN A 401 3.57 -0.56 1.24
CA GLN A 401 3.92 -1.40 2.37
C GLN A 401 4.67 -2.64 1.88
N GLY A 402 5.79 -2.98 2.52
CA GLY A 402 6.48 -4.23 2.18
C GLY A 402 5.71 -5.47 2.67
N GLY A 403 6.07 -6.65 2.15
CA GLY A 403 5.42 -7.91 2.50
C GLY A 403 5.74 -8.45 3.91
N VAL A 404 6.71 -7.86 4.61
CA VAL A 404 7.19 -8.30 5.93
C VAL A 404 6.60 -7.46 7.08
N PRO A 405 6.41 -8.03 8.29
CA PRO A 405 5.73 -7.33 9.39
C PRO A 405 6.35 -6.02 9.86
N TRP A 406 7.67 -5.86 9.71
CA TRP A 406 8.39 -4.64 10.08
C TRP A 406 8.31 -3.54 9.01
N THR A 407 7.81 -3.86 7.82
CA THR A 407 7.53 -2.86 6.75
C THR A 407 6.05 -2.48 6.69
N PHE A 408 5.24 -2.94 7.65
CA PHE A 408 3.83 -2.60 7.72
C PHE A 408 3.66 -1.15 8.17
N ALA A 409 2.64 -0.49 7.63
CA ALA A 409 2.31 0.87 8.05
C ALA A 409 1.96 0.95 9.55
N ALA A 410 1.33 -0.09 10.12
CA ALA A 410 1.06 -0.16 11.56
C ALA A 410 2.33 -0.16 12.43
N THR A 411 3.49 -0.54 11.87
CA THR A 411 4.76 -0.67 12.59
C THR A 411 5.78 0.39 12.19
N SER A 412 5.45 1.27 11.23
CA SER A 412 6.38 2.30 10.74
C SER A 412 6.58 3.47 11.72
N SER A 413 5.64 3.72 12.62
CA SER A 413 5.69 4.82 13.60
C SER A 413 4.87 4.48 14.86
N VAL A 414 5.13 5.18 15.98
CA VAL A 414 4.37 4.96 17.24
C VAL A 414 2.95 5.44 17.01
N SER A 415 2.83 6.59 16.37
CA SER A 415 1.56 7.16 15.95
C SER A 415 0.75 6.19 15.06
N ALA A 416 1.37 5.56 14.06
CA ALA A 416 0.67 4.62 13.20
C ALA A 416 0.19 3.36 13.94
N PHE A 417 0.97 2.87 14.92
CA PHE A 417 0.53 1.78 15.78
C PHE A 417 -0.71 2.17 16.60
N PHE A 418 -0.71 3.35 17.22
CA PHE A 418 -1.88 3.84 17.97
C PHE A 418 -3.10 4.09 17.09
N MET A 419 -2.90 4.59 15.86
CA MET A 419 -3.96 4.69 14.87
C MET A 419 -4.56 3.31 14.56
N PHE A 420 -3.72 2.32 14.26
CA PHE A 420 -4.19 0.96 14.02
C PHE A 420 -4.95 0.38 15.23
N ALA A 421 -4.38 0.49 16.43
CA ALA A 421 -5.01 0.03 17.67
C ALA A 421 -6.36 0.72 17.94
N ALA A 422 -6.45 2.03 17.69
CA ALA A 422 -7.69 2.79 17.82
C ALA A 422 -8.76 2.29 16.84
N GLY A 423 -8.39 2.01 15.59
CA GLY A 423 -9.28 1.42 14.58
C GLY A 423 -9.76 0.02 14.97
N VAL A 424 -8.86 -0.86 15.44
CA VAL A 424 -9.21 -2.21 15.92
C VAL A 424 -10.15 -2.13 17.12
N LEU A 425 -9.86 -1.28 18.11
CA LEU A 425 -10.69 -1.12 19.29
C LEU A 425 -12.09 -0.57 18.93
N SER A 426 -12.17 0.37 17.98
CA SER A 426 -13.45 0.93 17.54
C SER A 426 -14.32 -0.12 16.85
N LEU A 427 -13.72 -0.95 16.00
CA LEU A 427 -14.41 -2.08 15.36
C LEU A 427 -14.84 -3.12 16.39
N ALA A 428 -14.00 -3.44 17.37
CA ALA A 428 -14.37 -4.37 18.44
C ALA A 428 -15.60 -3.89 19.23
N LEU A 429 -15.74 -2.57 19.42
CA LEU A 429 -16.85 -1.97 20.16
C LEU A 429 -18.07 -1.56 19.30
N ALA A 430 -18.00 -1.74 17.99
CA ALA A 430 -19.05 -1.29 17.07
C ALA A 430 -20.37 -2.07 17.19
N ASP A 431 -20.37 -3.20 17.90
CA ASP A 431 -21.56 -4.03 18.03
C ASP A 431 -22.59 -3.41 18.98
N ASP A 432 -23.82 -3.21 18.48
CA ASP A 432 -24.98 -2.76 19.27
C ASP A 432 -26.11 -3.78 19.23
N THR A 433 -25.76 -5.06 19.17
CA THR A 433 -26.73 -6.16 19.26
C THR A 433 -27.18 -6.31 20.70
N ALA A 434 -28.03 -5.38 21.15
CA ALA A 434 -28.91 -5.65 22.28
C ALA A 434 -29.65 -6.96 22.00
N ALA A 435 -29.67 -7.88 22.97
CA ALA A 435 -30.24 -9.22 22.90
C ALA A 435 -31.69 -9.22 22.41
N GLY A 436 -31.87 -9.17 21.10
CA GLY A 436 -33.14 -9.26 20.42
C GLY A 436 -33.32 -10.67 19.90
N TYR A 437 -34.43 -11.32 20.24
CA TYR A 437 -34.80 -12.57 19.61
C TYR A 437 -35.59 -12.30 18.33
N GLY A 438 -35.26 -13.00 17.24
CA GLY A 438 -36.02 -12.94 15.98
C GLY A 438 -35.16 -12.77 14.72
N ARG A 439 -35.83 -12.83 13.56
CA ARG A 439 -35.15 -12.76 12.25
C ARG A 439 -34.46 -11.42 12.00
N SER A 440 -35.03 -10.30 12.49
CA SER A 440 -34.43 -8.97 12.35
C SER A 440 -33.11 -8.84 13.13
N ALA A 441 -32.99 -9.52 14.27
CA ALA A 441 -31.73 -9.59 15.02
C ALA A 441 -30.67 -10.39 14.26
N ARG A 442 -31.03 -11.54 13.69
CA ARG A 442 -30.11 -12.37 12.88
C ARG A 442 -29.55 -11.61 11.67
N VAL A 443 -30.40 -10.88 10.94
CA VAL A 443 -29.95 -10.05 9.81
C VAL A 443 -29.02 -8.92 10.26
N ARG A 444 -29.33 -8.27 11.39
CA ARG A 444 -28.46 -7.22 11.96
C ARG A 444 -27.09 -7.76 12.37
N HIS A 445 -27.03 -8.91 13.02
CA HIS A 445 -25.77 -9.59 13.33
C HIS A 445 -24.96 -9.87 12.06
N MET A 446 -25.59 -10.49 11.06
CA MET A 446 -24.91 -10.79 9.79
C MET A 446 -24.34 -9.55 9.10
N VAL A 447 -25.07 -8.43 9.12
CA VAL A 447 -24.57 -7.16 8.54
C VAL A 447 -23.47 -6.52 9.40
N SER A 448 -23.59 -6.60 10.73
CA SER A 448 -22.54 -6.15 11.66
C SER A 448 -21.24 -6.92 11.43
N ASP A 449 -21.32 -8.24 11.32
CA ASP A 449 -20.17 -9.12 11.07
C ASP A 449 -19.56 -8.86 9.68
N ALA A 450 -20.38 -8.72 8.65
CA ALA A 450 -19.92 -8.37 7.30
C ALA A 450 -19.23 -7.00 7.26
N THR A 451 -19.81 -5.98 7.91
CA THR A 451 -19.19 -4.64 8.05
C THR A 451 -17.83 -4.76 8.72
N THR A 452 -17.74 -5.57 9.78
CA THR A 452 -16.51 -5.78 10.54
C THR A 452 -15.43 -6.44 9.68
N ALA A 453 -15.80 -7.47 8.92
CA ALA A 453 -14.89 -8.15 8.01
C ALA A 453 -14.38 -7.21 6.89
N VAL A 454 -15.25 -6.36 6.32
CA VAL A 454 -14.85 -5.38 5.30
C VAL A 454 -13.91 -4.34 5.87
N MET A 455 -14.25 -3.74 7.02
CA MET A 455 -13.38 -2.74 7.66
C MET A 455 -12.05 -3.34 8.13
N ALA A 456 -12.04 -4.57 8.64
CA ALA A 456 -10.83 -5.30 8.97
C ALA A 456 -9.97 -5.53 7.72
N SER A 457 -10.58 -5.90 6.60
CA SER A 457 -9.88 -6.07 5.32
C SER A 457 -9.25 -4.75 4.85
N LEU A 458 -9.96 -3.63 4.96
CA LEU A 458 -9.44 -2.31 4.63
C LEU A 458 -8.29 -1.89 5.56
N LEU A 459 -8.38 -2.18 6.87
CA LEU A 459 -7.28 -1.97 7.80
C LEU A 459 -6.07 -2.85 7.43
N VAL A 460 -6.27 -4.10 7.01
CA VAL A 460 -5.16 -4.96 6.57
C VAL A 460 -4.47 -4.39 5.34
N VAL A 461 -5.21 -3.90 4.35
CA VAL A 461 -4.60 -3.30 3.15
C VAL A 461 -3.86 -2.01 3.49
N THR A 462 -4.40 -1.17 4.37
CA THR A 462 -3.80 0.14 4.69
C THR A 462 -2.71 0.10 5.74
N MET A 463 -2.72 -0.91 6.60
CA MET A 463 -1.86 -0.94 7.79
C MET A 463 -1.02 -2.21 7.94
N LEU A 464 -1.34 -3.31 7.25
CA LEU A 464 -0.68 -4.63 7.45
C LEU A 464 -0.16 -5.27 6.15
N GLY A 465 0.23 -4.45 5.17
CA GLY A 465 0.94 -4.90 3.97
C GLY A 465 0.07 -5.44 2.85
N GLY A 466 -1.27 -5.39 2.98
CA GLY A 466 -2.20 -5.83 1.93
C GLY A 466 -1.87 -7.22 1.36
N THR A 467 -1.70 -7.28 0.03
CA THR A 467 -1.38 -8.50 -0.74
C THR A 467 0.11 -8.72 -0.97
N GLU A 468 0.99 -7.87 -0.43
CA GLU A 468 2.43 -8.07 -0.62
C GLU A 468 2.92 -9.29 0.17
N SER A 469 3.66 -10.14 -0.52
CA SER A 469 4.28 -11.35 0.03
C SER A 469 5.75 -11.07 0.32
N PRO A 470 6.30 -11.55 1.45
CA PRO A 470 7.73 -11.45 1.73
C PRO A 470 8.57 -12.43 0.90
N PHE A 471 7.93 -13.36 0.19
CA PHE A 471 8.61 -14.39 -0.60
C PHE A 471 8.79 -13.90 -2.05
N GLU A 472 10.05 -13.74 -2.48
CA GLU A 472 10.43 -13.20 -3.79
C GLU A 472 10.27 -14.19 -4.97
N ALA A 473 10.04 -15.48 -4.73
CA ALA A 473 10.17 -16.50 -5.78
C ALA A 473 8.87 -16.85 -6.57
N ALA A 474 8.92 -16.56 -7.88
CA ALA A 474 8.27 -17.26 -9.01
C ALA A 474 6.72 -17.32 -9.13
N ALA A 475 6.28 -17.84 -10.28
CA ALA A 475 4.90 -17.90 -10.75
C ALA A 475 3.90 -18.28 -9.64
N GLY A 476 2.87 -17.45 -9.45
CA GLY A 476 1.89 -17.59 -8.37
C GLY A 476 2.00 -16.55 -7.25
N ARG A 477 2.87 -15.53 -7.36
CA ARG A 477 2.96 -14.40 -6.42
C ARG A 477 1.59 -13.77 -6.12
N GLU A 478 0.73 -13.62 -7.12
CA GLU A 478 -0.62 -13.08 -6.92
C GLU A 478 -1.49 -14.00 -6.06
N LEU A 479 -1.42 -15.32 -6.27
CA LEU A 479 -2.16 -16.30 -5.47
C LEU A 479 -1.66 -16.34 -4.03
N ILE A 480 -0.33 -16.32 -3.84
CA ILE A 480 0.29 -16.28 -2.51
C ILE A 480 -0.08 -14.97 -1.81
N GLY A 481 0.02 -13.83 -2.50
CA GLY A 481 -0.35 -12.53 -1.99
C GLY A 481 -1.83 -12.45 -1.59
N ALA A 482 -2.72 -12.98 -2.42
CA ALA A 482 -4.14 -13.11 -2.10
C ALA A 482 -4.38 -14.02 -0.90
N ALA A 483 -3.72 -15.17 -0.81
CA ALA A 483 -3.82 -16.09 0.33
C ALA A 483 -3.32 -15.45 1.63
N VAL A 484 -2.19 -14.74 1.59
CA VAL A 484 -1.63 -13.99 2.73
C VAL A 484 -2.59 -12.89 3.16
N PHE A 485 -3.15 -12.13 2.22
CA PHE A 485 -4.15 -11.12 2.51
C PHE A 485 -5.39 -11.71 3.18
N LEU A 486 -5.96 -12.79 2.62
CA LEU A 486 -7.11 -13.49 3.19
C LEU A 486 -6.82 -14.02 4.59
N ALA A 487 -5.63 -14.56 4.82
CA ALA A 487 -5.20 -15.02 6.14
C ALA A 487 -5.12 -13.88 7.16
N LYS A 488 -4.51 -12.73 6.79
CA LYS A 488 -4.43 -11.53 7.65
C LYS A 488 -5.82 -10.96 7.95
N ALA A 489 -6.66 -10.79 6.94
CA ALA A 489 -8.02 -10.27 7.08
C ALA A 489 -8.91 -11.21 7.92
N GLY A 490 -8.81 -12.52 7.67
CA GLY A 490 -9.49 -13.54 8.46
C GLY A 490 -9.02 -13.56 9.92
N ALA A 491 -7.72 -13.49 10.17
CA ALA A 491 -7.15 -13.44 11.52
C ALA A 491 -7.59 -12.19 12.28
N LEU A 492 -7.55 -11.01 11.64
CA LEU A 492 -8.00 -9.75 12.26
C LEU A 492 -9.52 -9.78 12.56
N THR A 493 -10.32 -10.28 11.62
CA THR A 493 -11.77 -10.44 11.82
C THR A 493 -12.07 -11.41 12.96
N GLY A 494 -11.40 -12.56 12.99
CA GLY A 494 -11.54 -13.55 14.06
C GLY A 494 -11.13 -12.99 15.43
N ALA A 495 -10.04 -12.22 15.49
CA ALA A 495 -9.62 -11.53 16.71
C ALA A 495 -10.66 -10.49 17.18
N LEU A 496 -11.23 -9.70 16.27
CA LEU A 496 -12.29 -8.73 16.60
C LEU A 496 -13.55 -9.41 17.14
N LEU A 497 -13.98 -10.52 16.53
CA LEU A 497 -15.12 -11.31 17.00
C LEU A 497 -14.84 -11.97 18.35
N PHE A 498 -13.62 -12.47 18.57
CA PHE A 498 -13.20 -13.01 19.87
C PHE A 498 -13.17 -11.93 20.95
N ILE A 499 -12.64 -10.74 20.66
CA ILE A 499 -12.64 -9.61 21.59
C ILE A 499 -14.08 -9.23 21.94
N ARG A 500 -15.00 -9.19 20.97
CA ARG A 500 -16.42 -8.92 21.22
C ARG A 500 -17.06 -9.91 22.18
N THR A 501 -16.77 -11.20 22.03
CA THR A 501 -17.33 -12.24 22.90
C THR A 501 -16.66 -12.30 24.27
N ALA A 502 -15.37 -11.92 24.35
CA ALA A 502 -14.61 -11.88 25.60
C ALA A 502 -14.87 -10.61 26.44
N LEU A 503 -15.24 -9.50 25.81
CA LEU A 503 -15.54 -8.26 26.52
C LEU A 503 -16.92 -8.34 27.20
N PRO A 504 -17.04 -7.93 28.47
CA PRO A 504 -18.34 -7.83 29.12
C PRO A 504 -19.20 -6.77 28.41
N GLU A 505 -20.53 -6.89 28.51
CA GLU A 505 -21.44 -5.91 27.92
C GLU A 505 -21.10 -4.49 28.36
N VAL A 506 -20.63 -3.69 27.39
CA VAL A 506 -20.18 -2.34 27.64
C VAL A 506 -21.38 -1.38 27.55
N SER A 507 -21.57 -0.57 28.59
CA SER A 507 -22.63 0.45 28.61
C SER A 507 -22.51 1.39 27.41
N ARG A 508 -23.65 1.93 26.92
CA ARG A 508 -23.65 2.90 25.80
C ARG A 508 -22.76 4.11 26.08
N ARG A 509 -22.74 4.60 27.32
CA ARG A 509 -21.91 5.74 27.74
C ARG A 509 -20.43 5.39 27.62
N THR A 510 -20.03 4.18 28.03
CA THR A 510 -18.65 3.72 27.90
C THR A 510 -18.26 3.56 26.43
N ARG A 511 -19.13 2.98 25.58
CA ARG A 511 -18.88 2.89 24.12
C ARG A 511 -18.68 4.27 23.49
N PHE A 512 -19.53 5.24 23.84
CA PHE A 512 -19.38 6.62 23.39
C PHE A 512 -18.03 7.21 23.80
N VAL A 513 -17.66 7.11 25.09
CA VAL A 513 -16.39 7.65 25.60
C VAL A 513 -15.19 7.00 24.92
N VAL A 514 -15.19 5.67 24.75
CA VAL A 514 -14.09 4.97 24.07
C VAL A 514 -14.03 5.35 22.59
N ALA A 515 -15.16 5.40 21.89
CA ALA A 515 -15.19 5.79 20.47
C ALA A 515 -14.68 7.22 20.24
N THR A 516 -15.13 8.18 21.06
CA THR A 516 -14.63 9.56 21.00
C THR A 516 -13.14 9.64 21.38
N GLY A 517 -12.71 8.90 22.41
CA GLY A 517 -11.30 8.82 22.80
C GLY A 517 -10.41 8.25 21.69
N SER A 518 -10.85 7.15 21.05
CA SER A 518 -10.17 6.54 19.90
C SER A 518 -10.11 7.48 18.71
N LEU A 519 -11.18 8.25 18.45
CA LEU A 519 -11.19 9.25 17.37
C LEU A 519 -10.16 10.35 17.62
N LEU A 520 -10.15 10.92 18.84
CA LEU A 520 -9.20 11.95 19.22
C LEU A 520 -7.76 11.43 19.19
N GLY A 521 -7.55 10.19 19.66
CA GLY A 521 -6.25 9.51 19.59
C GLY A 521 -5.77 9.30 18.15
N ALA A 522 -6.66 8.82 17.26
CA ALA A 522 -6.35 8.63 15.84
C ALA A 522 -6.04 9.98 15.15
N ALA A 523 -6.82 11.01 15.44
CA ALA A 523 -6.57 12.35 14.93
C ALA A 523 -5.21 12.89 15.42
N ALA A 524 -4.94 12.85 16.72
CA ALA A 524 -3.66 13.29 17.29
C ALA A 524 -2.47 12.54 16.68
N ALA A 525 -2.57 11.22 16.55
CA ALA A 525 -1.53 10.39 15.93
C ALA A 525 -1.31 10.74 14.44
N THR A 526 -2.37 11.06 13.69
CA THR A 526 -2.25 11.53 12.30
C THR A 526 -1.44 12.83 12.20
N TRP A 527 -1.60 13.73 13.18
CA TRP A 527 -0.85 14.99 13.25
C TRP A 527 0.61 14.79 13.68
N LEU A 528 0.88 13.79 14.53
CA LEU A 528 2.22 13.51 15.06
C LEU A 528 3.09 12.67 14.12
N GLU A 529 2.51 11.79 13.30
CA GLU A 529 3.25 10.89 12.40
C GLU A 529 4.28 11.62 11.50
N PRO A 530 3.97 12.76 10.85
CA PRO A 530 4.96 13.47 10.04
C PRO A 530 6.13 14.03 10.86
N LEU A 531 5.91 14.35 12.14
CA LEU A 531 6.96 14.81 13.04
C LEU A 531 7.86 13.65 13.45
N GLU A 532 7.27 12.50 13.81
CA GLU A 532 8.01 11.27 14.11
C GLU A 532 8.89 10.84 12.94
N LEU A 533 8.36 10.86 11.72
CA LEU A 533 9.12 10.51 10.51
C LEU A 533 10.29 11.46 10.21
N ARG A 534 10.20 12.72 10.65
CA ARG A 534 11.30 13.70 10.53
C ARG A 534 12.36 13.52 11.62
N LEU A 535 11.96 13.05 12.79
CA LEU A 535 12.84 12.84 13.94
C LEU A 535 13.47 11.44 13.94
N ALA A 536 12.89 10.49 13.19
CA ALA A 536 13.39 9.13 13.11
C ALA A 536 14.82 9.11 12.52
N PRO A 537 15.76 8.38 13.14
CA PRO A 537 17.10 8.25 12.60
C PRO A 537 17.06 7.58 11.21
N PRO A 538 17.95 7.98 10.29
CA PRO A 538 17.95 7.51 8.90
C PRO A 538 18.13 5.99 8.77
N ASP A 539 18.67 5.35 9.80
CA ASP A 539 19.00 3.93 9.84
C ASP A 539 17.75 3.02 9.93
N GLY A 540 16.56 3.61 10.12
CA GLY A 540 15.29 2.89 10.07
C GLY A 540 15.11 1.85 11.20
N SER A 541 15.88 1.95 12.28
CA SER A 541 15.80 0.97 13.38
C SER A 541 14.42 1.03 14.06
N VAL A 542 13.62 -0.01 13.87
CA VAL A 542 12.24 -0.15 14.41
C VAL A 542 12.24 -0.49 15.91
N ILE A 543 13.40 -0.82 16.48
CA ILE A 543 13.56 -1.30 17.87
C ILE A 543 13.09 -0.27 18.93
N PRO A 544 13.44 1.03 18.86
CA PRO A 544 12.98 2.03 19.85
C PRO A 544 11.47 2.24 19.79
N LEU A 545 10.90 2.14 18.58
CA LEU A 545 9.47 2.24 18.29
C LEU A 545 8.68 1.06 18.90
N LEU A 546 9.21 -0.15 18.75
CA LEU A 546 8.66 -1.37 19.34
C LEU A 546 8.69 -1.32 20.88
N LEU A 547 9.80 -0.83 21.45
CA LEU A 547 9.91 -0.59 22.90
C LEU A 547 8.89 0.44 23.40
N THR A 548 8.69 1.53 22.65
CA THR A 548 7.73 2.58 23.01
C THR A 548 6.29 2.08 22.95
N ALA A 549 5.94 1.27 21.94
CA ALA A 549 4.63 0.62 21.84
C ALA A 549 4.38 -0.38 22.99
N LEU A 550 5.38 -1.19 23.33
CA LEU A 550 5.31 -2.12 24.47
C LEU A 550 5.14 -1.36 25.80
N LEU A 551 5.82 -0.23 25.96
CA LEU A 551 5.66 0.67 27.11
C LEU A 551 4.24 1.24 27.18
N GLY A 552 3.69 1.70 26.04
CA GLY A 552 2.31 2.19 25.96
C GLY A 552 1.27 1.14 26.36
N ILE A 553 1.45 -0.12 25.91
CA ILE A 553 0.60 -1.25 26.33
C ILE A 553 0.73 -1.50 27.83
N GLY A 554 1.94 -1.45 28.37
CA GLY A 554 2.20 -1.57 29.81
C GLY A 554 1.47 -0.50 30.63
N VAL A 555 1.54 0.77 30.20
CA VAL A 555 0.86 1.90 30.85
C VAL A 555 -0.65 1.75 30.77
N ALA A 556 -1.20 1.36 29.62
CA ALA A 556 -2.64 1.13 29.45
C ALA A 556 -3.14 0.00 30.37
N ARG A 557 -2.40 -1.12 30.46
CA ARG A 557 -2.73 -2.23 31.37
C ARG A 557 -2.68 -1.79 32.84
N ALA A 558 -1.67 -1.02 33.22
CA ALA A 558 -1.55 -0.45 34.57
C ALA A 558 -2.72 0.49 34.90
N ALA A 559 -3.14 1.34 33.95
CA ALA A 559 -4.28 2.24 34.12
C ALA A 559 -5.61 1.48 34.30
N VAL A 560 -5.81 0.38 33.57
CA VAL A 560 -6.99 -0.49 33.71
C VAL A 560 -7.01 -1.19 35.07
N VAL A 561 -5.86 -1.69 35.54
CA VAL A 561 -5.73 -2.30 36.87
C VAL A 561 -6.03 -1.28 37.96
N ALA A 562 -5.43 -0.08 37.88
CA ALA A 562 -5.68 1.00 38.83
C ALA A 562 -7.16 1.44 38.84
N TRP A 563 -7.80 1.51 37.67
CA TRP A 563 -9.23 1.83 37.57
C TRP A 563 -10.11 0.76 38.21
N ARG A 564 -9.80 -0.53 38.01
CA ARG A 564 -10.52 -1.64 38.67
C ARG A 564 -10.36 -1.60 40.19
N MET A 565 -9.14 -1.36 40.69
CA MET A 565 -8.89 -1.21 42.13
C MET A 565 -9.67 -0.05 42.76
N ARG A 566 -9.90 1.03 42.01
CA ARG A 566 -10.68 2.19 42.49
C ARG A 566 -12.18 1.92 42.54
N LYS A 567 -12.68 1.03 41.68
CA LYS A 567 -14.12 0.75 41.55
C LYS A 567 -14.63 -0.29 42.56
N ASP A 568 -13.76 -1.15 43.05
CA ASP A 568 -14.05 -2.16 44.09
C ASP A 568 -12.99 -2.12 45.21
N PRO A 569 -13.03 -1.13 46.12
CA PRO A 569 -12.05 -1.02 47.20
C PRO A 569 -12.05 -2.20 48.19
N GLY A 570 -13.08 -3.05 48.15
CA GLY A 570 -13.22 -4.23 49.01
C GLY A 570 -12.71 -5.55 48.42
N GLN A 571 -12.38 -5.62 47.13
CA GLN A 571 -11.78 -6.82 46.52
C GLN A 571 -10.30 -6.56 46.23
N GLN A 572 -9.43 -6.94 47.17
CA GLN A 572 -8.00 -7.06 46.84
C GLN A 572 -7.83 -8.12 45.76
N PRO A 573 -7.33 -7.79 44.56
CA PRO A 573 -6.97 -8.80 43.59
C PRO A 573 -5.80 -9.60 44.17
N ARG A 574 -5.98 -10.91 44.35
CA ARG A 574 -4.83 -11.83 44.47
C ARG A 574 -4.07 -11.74 43.15
N LEU A 575 -3.06 -10.88 43.10
CA LEU A 575 -2.13 -10.81 41.99
C LEU A 575 -1.28 -12.08 42.05
N ASP A 576 -1.57 -13.00 41.14
CA ASP A 576 -0.66 -14.11 40.84
C ASP A 576 0.50 -13.51 40.04
N PRO A 577 1.75 -13.51 40.53
CA PRO A 577 2.87 -12.78 39.92
C PRO A 577 3.30 -13.30 38.54
N PHE A 578 2.62 -14.32 38.01
CA PHE A 578 2.95 -14.98 36.75
C PHE A 578 1.83 -14.95 35.68
N ALA A 579 0.80 -14.09 35.82
CA ALA A 579 -0.38 -14.05 34.91
C ALA A 579 -0.52 -12.81 34.00
#